data_AF-A0A0E4BS47-F1
#
_entry.id   AF-A0A0E4BS47-F1
#
_cell.length_a   1.000
_cell.length_b   1.000
_cell.length_c   1.000
_cell.angle_alpha   90.00
_cell.angle_beta   90.00
_cell.angle_gamma   90.00
#
_symmetry.space_group_name_H-M   'P 1'
#
loop_
_entity.id
_entity.type
_entity.pdbx_description
1 polymer ?
#
loop_
_entity_poly.entity_id
_entity_poly.type
_entity_poly.pdbx_seq_one_letter_code
_entity_poly.pdbx_strand_id
1 'polypeptide(L)'
;MLDLFRQGYQLVATEPYLSFEGCEFDKPIKVGAYIFVCRTYEYVYHYGKAELLGRTLAVKGQSISSVYLCAGEDHCMAGTLYVR
;
A
#
# COMPACT_ATOMS: atom_id res chain seq x y z
N MET A 1 9.37 -4.59 -4.36
CA MET A 1 8.14 -5.41 -4.44
C MET A 1 8.37 -6.91 -4.21
N LEU A 2 9.33 -7.54 -4.92
CA LEU A 2 9.63 -8.98 -4.78
C LEU A 2 9.89 -9.41 -3.32
N ASP A 3 10.59 -8.57 -2.55
CA ASP A 3 10.88 -8.85 -1.14
C ASP A 3 9.62 -8.88 -0.27
N LEU A 4 8.61 -8.07 -0.57
CA LEU A 4 7.34 -8.11 0.15
C LEU A 4 6.60 -9.42 -0.11
N PHE A 5 6.59 -9.91 -1.36
CA PHE A 5 6.04 -11.24 -1.66
C PHE A 5 6.80 -12.35 -0.91
N ARG A 6 8.12 -12.30 -0.86
CA ARG A 6 8.95 -13.25 -0.08
C ARG A 6 8.67 -13.18 1.43
N GLN A 7 8.28 -12.02 1.93
CA GLN A 7 7.84 -11.82 3.31
C GLN A 7 6.38 -12.25 3.56
N GLY A 8 5.68 -12.76 2.54
CA GLY A 8 4.31 -13.27 2.67
C GLY A 8 3.22 -12.21 2.54
N TYR A 9 3.52 -11.05 1.97
CA TYR A 9 2.47 -10.11 1.54
C TYR A 9 1.77 -10.65 0.29
N GLN A 10 0.46 -10.39 0.21
CA GLN A 10 -0.40 -10.84 -0.88
C GLN A 10 -1.00 -9.63 -1.59
N LEU A 11 -1.27 -9.79 -2.90
CA LEU A 11 -1.93 -8.77 -3.69
C LEU A 11 -3.39 -8.62 -3.23
N VAL A 12 -3.75 -7.42 -2.79
CA VAL A 12 -5.11 -7.04 -2.35
C VAL A 12 -5.87 -6.42 -3.51
N ALA A 13 -5.24 -5.48 -4.22
CA ALA A 13 -5.83 -4.80 -5.36
C ALA A 13 -4.75 -4.29 -6.32
N THR A 14 -5.12 -4.13 -7.58
CA THR A 14 -4.30 -3.48 -8.60
C THR A 14 -5.10 -2.34 -9.20
N GLU A 15 -4.51 -1.15 -9.26
CA GLU A 15 -5.05 -0.01 -9.99
C GLU A 15 -4.15 0.23 -11.22
N PRO A 16 -4.63 -0.05 -12.45
CA PRO A 16 -3.81 0.11 -13.65
C PRO A 16 -3.44 1.56 -13.96
N TYR A 17 -4.23 2.53 -13.50
CA TYR A 17 -4.03 3.94 -13.78
C TYR A 17 -4.24 4.77 -12.51
N LEU A 18 -3.28 4.69 -11.60
CA LEU A 18 -3.24 5.52 -10.41
C LEU A 18 -2.33 6.73 -10.64
N SER A 19 -2.82 7.91 -10.25
CA SER A 19 -2.00 9.12 -10.16
C SER A 19 -2.06 9.67 -8.75
N PHE A 20 -0.89 9.90 -8.16
CA PHE A 20 -0.74 10.59 -6.90
C PHE A 20 0.62 11.28 -6.83
N GLU A 21 0.70 12.30 -5.98
CA GLU A 21 1.92 13.02 -5.68
C GLU A 21 2.15 12.93 -4.19
N GLY A 22 3.31 12.44 -3.77
CA GLY A 22 3.70 12.27 -2.38
C GLY A 22 2.89 11.22 -1.62
N CYS A 23 3.55 10.61 -0.64
CA CYS A 23 2.94 9.88 0.44
C CYS A 23 3.31 10.61 1.73
N GLU A 24 2.49 11.58 2.10
CA GLU A 24 2.64 12.37 3.32
C GLU A 24 1.78 11.77 4.43
N PHE A 25 2.13 12.00 5.69
CA PHE A 25 1.39 11.43 6.81
C PHE A 25 -0.10 11.80 6.75
N ASP A 26 -0.97 10.81 6.94
CA ASP A 26 -2.44 10.92 6.84
C ASP A 26 -2.99 11.31 5.44
N LYS A 27 -2.15 11.41 4.41
CA LYS A 27 -2.61 11.66 3.04
C LYS A 27 -3.38 10.45 2.50
N PRO A 28 -4.64 10.62 2.07
CA PRO A 28 -5.42 9.54 1.49
C PRO A 28 -5.16 9.41 -0.02
N ILE A 29 -4.90 8.18 -0.46
CA ILE A 29 -4.75 7.79 -1.87
C ILE A 29 -5.86 6.79 -2.18
N LYS A 30 -6.66 7.07 -3.22
CA LYS A 30 -7.75 6.20 -3.65
C LYS A 30 -7.20 5.13 -4.58
N VAL A 31 -7.41 3.86 -4.26
CA VAL A 31 -6.91 2.74 -5.05
C VAL A 31 -8.07 1.76 -5.25
N GLY A 32 -8.75 1.85 -6.40
CA GLY A 32 -10.00 1.12 -6.65
C GLY A 32 -11.06 1.34 -5.56
N ALA A 33 -11.46 0.24 -4.91
CA ALA A 33 -12.46 0.21 -3.82
C ALA A 33 -11.90 0.56 -2.43
N TYR A 34 -10.60 0.89 -2.34
CA TYR A 34 -9.93 1.14 -1.07
C TYR A 34 -9.42 2.58 -0.97
N ILE A 35 -9.28 3.04 0.28
CA ILE A 35 -8.56 4.26 0.63
C ILE A 35 -7.30 3.83 1.38
N PHE A 36 -6.15 4.08 0.77
CA PHE A 36 -4.84 3.90 1.38
C PHE A 36 -4.42 5.21 2.05
N VAL A 37 -4.18 5.19 3.35
CA VAL A 37 -3.73 6.35 4.13
C VAL A 37 -2.26 6.19 4.46
N CYS A 38 -1.47 7.14 3.98
CA CYS A 38 -0.03 7.14 4.14
C CYS A 38 0.41 7.26 5.60
N ARG A 39 1.40 6.44 5.98
CA ARG A 39 2.06 6.48 7.30
C ARG A 39 3.56 6.77 7.21
N THR A 40 4.10 6.85 6.00
CA THR A 40 5.47 7.32 5.75
C THR A 40 5.45 8.76 5.23
N TYR A 41 6.65 9.34 5.09
CA TYR A 41 6.83 10.63 4.45
C TYR A 41 7.80 10.45 3.28
N GLU A 42 7.25 10.29 2.09
CA GLU A 42 8.00 10.01 0.87
C GLU A 42 7.51 10.91 -0.27
N TYR A 43 8.44 11.61 -0.92
CA TYR A 43 8.14 12.39 -2.12
C TYR A 43 8.20 11.48 -3.35
N VAL A 44 7.06 10.95 -3.75
CA VAL A 44 6.92 10.09 -4.93
C VAL A 44 5.89 10.71 -5.87
N TYR A 45 6.27 11.01 -7.10
CA TYR A 45 5.31 11.34 -8.16
C TYR A 45 5.05 10.07 -8.98
N HIS A 46 3.80 9.61 -9.01
CA HIS A 46 3.45 8.39 -9.73
C HIS A 46 2.28 8.64 -10.69
N TYR A 47 2.43 8.07 -11.89
CA TYR A 47 1.38 7.95 -12.88
C TYR A 47 1.53 6.60 -13.57
N GLY A 48 0.63 5.66 -13.27
CA GLY A 48 0.67 4.33 -13.88
C GLY A 48 0.07 3.25 -12.99
N LYS A 49 0.54 2.01 -13.18
CA LYS A 49 0.09 0.85 -12.43
C LYS A 49 0.59 0.93 -10.99
N ALA A 50 -0.33 0.81 -10.04
CA ALA A 50 -0.04 0.66 -8.62
C ALA A 50 -0.69 -0.60 -8.04
N GLU A 51 -0.05 -1.19 -7.03
CA GLU A 51 -0.48 -2.45 -6.42
C GLU A 51 -0.55 -2.30 -4.90
N LEU A 52 -1.69 -2.70 -4.32
CA LEU A 52 -1.85 -2.81 -2.88
C LEU A 52 -1.47 -4.20 -2.43
N LEU A 53 -0.51 -4.27 -1.51
CA LEU A 53 -0.05 -5.50 -0.90
C LEU A 53 -0.43 -5.51 0.58
N GLY A 54 -1.05 -6.58 1.05
CA GLY A 54 -1.51 -6.74 2.42
C GLY A 54 -0.98 -8.01 3.06
N ARG A 55 -0.77 -7.96 4.38
CA ARG A 55 -0.45 -9.14 5.19
C ARG A 55 -1.13 -9.01 6.54
N THR A 56 -1.74 -10.11 6.99
CA THR A 56 -2.26 -10.22 8.36
C THR A 56 -1.42 -11.23 9.13
N LEU A 57 -0.91 -10.80 10.28
CA LEU A 57 -0.09 -11.60 11.19
C LEU A 57 -0.88 -11.86 12.47
N ALA A 58 -0.89 -13.11 12.94
CA ALA A 58 -1.39 -13.44 14.27
C ALA A 58 -0.22 -13.42 15.27
N VAL A 59 -0.20 -12.46 16.20
CA VAL A 59 0.82 -12.33 17.25
C VAL A 59 0.13 -12.38 18.60
N LYS A 60 0.42 -13.40 19.41
CA LYS A 60 -0.19 -13.58 20.75
C LYS A 60 -1.73 -13.50 20.76
N GLY A 61 -2.37 -14.03 19.72
CA GLY A 61 -3.83 -14.01 19.56
C GLY A 61 -4.42 -12.70 19.03
N GLN A 62 -3.58 -11.69 18.75
CA GLN A 62 -4.00 -10.44 18.09
C GLN A 62 -3.66 -10.48 16.60
N SER A 63 -4.60 -10.04 15.76
CA SER A 63 -4.38 -9.87 14.33
C SER A 63 -3.79 -8.47 14.07
N ILE A 64 -2.56 -8.43 13.54
CA ILE A 64 -1.88 -7.21 13.11
C ILE A 64 -1.88 -7.22 11.59
N SER A 65 -2.54 -6.23 10.98
CA SER A 65 -2.53 -6.04 9.53
C SER A 65 -1.47 -5.00 9.14
N SER A 66 -0.70 -5.31 8.10
CA SER A 66 0.25 -4.41 7.46
C SER A 66 -0.12 -4.28 5.98
N VAL A 67 -0.05 -3.06 5.44
CA VAL A 67 -0.37 -2.77 4.05
C VAL A 67 0.67 -1.85 3.44
N TYR A 68 1.06 -2.16 2.20
CA TYR A 68 1.91 -1.34 1.35
C TYR A 68 1.19 -0.96 0.07
N LEU A 69 1.39 0.28 -0.38
CA LEU A 69 1.07 0.70 -1.74
C LEU A 69 2.37 0.72 -2.55
N CYS A 70 2.46 -0.10 -3.59
CA CYS A 70 3.60 -0.16 -4.47
C CYS A 70 3.32 0.59 -5.78
N ALA A 71 4.07 1.66 -6.02
CA ALA A 71 4.08 2.49 -7.21
C ALA A 71 5.26 2.08 -8.11
N GLY A 72 5.14 0.95 -8.79
CA GLY A 72 6.25 0.28 -9.48
C GLY A 72 7.03 -0.69 -8.58
N GLU A 73 8.16 -1.19 -9.06
CA GLU A 73 8.90 -2.27 -8.38
C GLU A 73 9.65 -1.80 -7.12
N ASP A 74 10.13 -0.55 -7.13
CA ASP A 74 11.06 -0.02 -6.13
C ASP A 74 10.40 0.88 -5.07
N HIS A 75 9.21 1.41 -5.34
CA HIS A 75 8.54 2.36 -4.44
C HIS A 75 7.33 1.72 -3.77
N CYS A 76 7.53 1.16 -2.58
CA CYS A 76 6.44 0.61 -1.76
C CYS A 76 6.34 1.37 -0.43
N MET A 77 5.27 2.14 -0.26
CA MET A 77 5.05 2.97 0.93
C MET A 77 4.13 2.25 1.91
N ALA A 78 4.41 2.35 3.21
CA ALA A 78 3.57 1.74 4.24
C ALA A 78 2.39 2.63 4.62
N GLY A 79 1.25 2.01 4.92
CA GLY A 79 0.06 2.76 5.27
C GLY A 79 -1.02 1.95 5.98
N THR A 80 -2.17 2.58 6.11
CA THR A 80 -3.40 1.99 6.65
C THR A 80 -4.42 1.87 5.52
N LEU A 81 -5.18 0.78 5.48
CA LEU A 81 -6.16 0.55 4.44
C LEU A 81 -7.58 0.61 5.01
N TYR A 82 -8.46 1.33 4.32
CA TYR A 82 -9.89 1.40 4.60
C TYR A 82 -10.68 0.94 3.39
N VAL A 83 -11.82 0.30 3.64
CA VAL A 83 -12.83 0.02 2.60
C VAL A 83 -13.63 1.29 2.36
N ARG A 84 -13.87 1.64 1.10
CA ARG A 84 -14.66 2.80 0.70
C ARG A 84 -16.16 2.55 0.82
#